data_AF-A0A6N9I4R4-F1
#
_entry.id   AF-A0A6N9I4R4-F1
#
_cell.length_a   1.000
_cell.length_b   1.000
_cell.length_c   1.000
_cell.angle_alpha   90.00
_cell.angle_beta   90.00
_cell.angle_gamma   90.00
#
_symmetry.space_group_name_H-M   'P 1'
#
loop_
_entity.id
_entity.type
_entity.pdbx_description
1 polymer ?
#
loop_
_entity_poly.entity_id
_entity_poly.type
_entity_poly.pdbx_seq_one_letter_code
_entity_poly.pdbx_strand_id
1 'polypeptide(L)'
;MAEEPAPLEEPGHESLDMIEEITRNDGSKYMEIGNMVHNGRAEFAAEKKFIKEVRILKLNIPESANVIKYEDYINHHFLMQGWDMDHWEEWIKTPEMQAVVDAILRENQVG
;
A
#
# COMPACT_ATOMS: atom_id res chain seq x y z
N MET A 1 -10.48 7.80 -14.97
CA MET A 1 -10.68 7.50 -13.54
C MET A 1 -10.46 6.01 -13.43
N ALA A 2 -9.57 5.55 -12.55
CA ALA A 2 -9.43 4.10 -12.33
C ALA A 2 -10.74 3.59 -11.74
N GLU A 3 -11.29 2.52 -12.31
CA GLU A 3 -12.47 1.86 -11.74
C GLU A 3 -12.08 1.20 -10.42
N GLU A 4 -12.99 1.20 -9.45
CA GLU A 4 -12.76 0.53 -8.17
C GLU A 4 -12.57 -0.98 -8.43
N PRO A 5 -11.52 -1.60 -7.87
CA PRO A 5 -11.32 -3.04 -7.97
C PRO A 5 -12.55 -3.78 -7.41
N ALA A 6 -12.92 -4.90 -8.04
CA ALA A 6 -13.98 -5.74 -7.49
C ALA A 6 -13.58 -6.23 -6.08
N PRO A 7 -14.55 -6.33 -5.14
CA PRO A 7 -14.25 -6.88 -3.82
C PRO A 7 -13.88 -8.36 -3.92
N LEU A 8 -13.02 -8.80 -3.00
CA LEU A 8 -12.65 -10.20 -2.81
C LEU A 8 -13.85 -11.01 -2.32
N GLU A 9 -13.87 -12.30 -2.67
CA GLU A 9 -14.88 -13.24 -2.14
C GLU A 9 -14.71 -13.47 -0.62
N GLU A 10 -13.46 -13.50 -0.16
CA GLU A 10 -13.10 -13.57 1.25
C GLU A 10 -12.15 -12.39 1.57
N PRO A 11 -12.53 -11.48 2.49
CA PRO A 11 -11.66 -10.38 2.88
C PRO A 11 -10.35 -10.85 3.50
N GLY A 12 -9.28 -10.08 3.25
CA GLY A 12 -8.02 -10.18 3.96
C GLY A 12 -8.12 -9.78 5.44
N HIS A 13 -6.99 -9.90 6.13
CA HIS A 13 -6.86 -9.61 7.57
C HIS A 13 -5.55 -8.86 7.87
N GLU A 14 -5.10 -8.03 6.94
CA GLU A 14 -3.93 -7.20 7.10
C GLU A 14 -4.21 -6.09 8.11
N SER A 15 -3.26 -5.84 9.00
CA SER A 15 -3.21 -4.64 9.82
C SER A 15 -2.12 -3.72 9.31
N LEU A 16 -2.45 -2.45 9.08
CA LEU A 16 -1.56 -1.46 8.48
C LEU A 16 -0.99 -0.52 9.56
N ASP A 17 0.34 -0.38 9.60
CA ASP A 17 1.04 0.30 10.69
C ASP A 17 2.26 1.12 10.22
N MET A 18 2.40 1.33 8.92
CA MET A 18 3.59 1.94 8.34
C MET A 18 3.27 2.76 7.08
N ILE A 19 4.13 3.74 6.81
CA ILE A 19 4.15 4.50 5.56
C ILE A 19 5.46 4.20 4.82
N GLU A 20 5.35 3.92 3.53
CA GLU A 20 6.48 3.70 2.63
C GLU A 20 6.37 4.46 1.32
N GLU A 21 7.50 4.69 0.67
CA GLU A 21 7.60 5.23 -0.68
C GLU A 21 8.06 4.13 -1.62
N ILE A 22 7.30 3.88 -2.69
CA ILE A 22 7.67 2.95 -3.75
C ILE A 22 8.06 3.75 -4.99
N THR A 23 9.22 3.43 -5.56
CA THR A 23 9.69 4.00 -6.83
C THR A 23 9.47 2.97 -7.93
N ARG A 24 8.72 3.36 -8.97
CA ARG A 24 8.48 2.55 -10.17
C ARG A 24 9.74 2.52 -11.05
N ASN A 25 9.78 1.58 -11.99
CA ASN A 25 10.89 1.46 -12.95
C ASN A 25 11.05 2.68 -13.88
N ASP A 26 9.98 3.45 -14.10
CA ASP A 26 10.03 4.71 -14.85
C ASP A 26 10.53 5.91 -14.02
N GLY A 27 10.81 5.69 -12.72
CA GLY A 27 11.28 6.69 -11.78
C GLY A 27 10.17 7.49 -11.10
N SER A 28 8.90 7.30 -11.47
CA SER A 28 7.78 7.86 -10.72
C SER A 28 7.66 7.22 -9.34
N LYS A 29 7.08 7.95 -8.39
CA LYS A 29 6.98 7.54 -6.99
C LYS A 29 5.55 7.63 -6.50
N TYR A 30 5.22 6.82 -5.51
CA TYR A 30 3.98 6.95 -4.75
C TYR A 30 4.19 6.53 -3.30
N MET A 31 3.36 7.08 -2.43
CA MET A 31 3.30 6.70 -1.03
C MET A 31 2.25 5.61 -0.84
N GLU A 32 2.54 4.65 0.02
CA GLU A 32 1.61 3.60 0.40
C GLU A 32 1.53 3.48 1.93
N ILE A 33 0.34 3.13 2.42
CA ILE A 33 0.13 2.74 3.82
C ILE A 33 0.16 1.23 3.86
N GLY A 34 1.21 0.66 4.45
CA GLY A 34 1.48 -0.77 4.44
C GLY A 34 1.75 -1.31 5.83
N ASN A 35 2.33 -2.50 5.86
CA ASN A 35 2.90 -3.12 7.05
C ASN A 35 4.23 -3.78 6.69
N MET A 36 4.90 -4.38 7.67
CA MET A 36 6.19 -5.06 7.44
C MET A 36 6.12 -6.18 6.39
N VAL A 37 4.97 -6.85 6.23
CA VAL A 37 4.80 -7.91 5.22
C VAL A 37 4.73 -7.28 3.83
N HIS A 38 3.93 -6.23 3.64
CA HIS A 38 3.84 -5.49 2.38
C HIS A 38 5.21 -4.94 1.96
N ASN A 39 5.94 -4.33 2.88
CA ASN A 39 7.28 -3.83 2.59
C ASN A 39 8.24 -4.94 2.17
N GLY A 40 8.25 -6.07 2.88
CA GLY A 40 9.07 -7.22 2.50
C GLY A 40 8.70 -7.77 1.11
N ARG A 41 7.43 -7.67 0.69
CA ARG A 41 7.00 -7.98 -0.67
C ARG A 41 7.47 -6.95 -1.69
N ALA A 42 7.42 -5.67 -1.36
CA ALA A 42 7.95 -4.60 -2.20
C ALA A 42 9.48 -4.71 -2.36
N GLU A 43 10.22 -5.03 -1.30
CA GLU A 43 11.66 -5.30 -1.36
C GLU A 43 11.96 -6.46 -2.32
N PHE A 44 11.22 -7.56 -2.19
CA PHE A 44 11.34 -8.70 -3.09
C PHE A 44 10.99 -8.34 -4.55
N ALA A 45 9.95 -7.52 -4.76
CA ALA A 45 9.59 -7.02 -6.08
C ALA A 45 10.69 -6.15 -6.69
N ALA A 46 11.42 -5.37 -5.88
CA ALA A 46 12.59 -4.61 -6.31
C ALA A 46 13.75 -5.53 -6.71
N GLU A 47 14.02 -6.60 -5.95
CA GLU A 47 15.02 -7.63 -6.32
C GLU A 47 14.68 -8.31 -7.66
N LYS A 48 13.38 -8.57 -7.89
CA LYS A 48 12.84 -9.10 -9.15
C LYS A 48 12.79 -8.09 -10.28
N LYS A 49 13.10 -6.81 -10.02
CA LYS A 49 13.05 -5.68 -10.95
C LYS A 49 11.63 -5.33 -11.44
N PHE A 50 10.59 -5.67 -10.69
CA PHE A 50 9.21 -5.24 -10.97
C PHE A 50 8.98 -3.78 -10.57
N ILE A 51 9.63 -3.35 -9.49
CA ILE A 51 9.78 -1.95 -9.10
C ILE A 51 11.26 -1.60 -8.95
N LYS A 52 11.58 -0.32 -8.74
CA LYS A 52 12.95 0.17 -8.64
C LYS A 52 13.52 0.04 -7.23
N GLU A 53 12.78 0.56 -6.24
CA GLU A 53 13.11 0.49 -4.83
C GLU A 53 11.86 0.75 -3.98
N VAL A 54 11.90 0.31 -2.73
CA VAL A 54 10.95 0.69 -1.69
C VAL A 54 11.73 1.29 -0.51
N ARG A 55 11.12 2.26 0.18
CA ARG A 55 11.72 2.91 1.35
C ARG A 55 10.68 3.13 2.43
N ILE A 56 10.93 2.60 3.62
CA ILE A 56 10.14 2.90 4.81
C ILE A 56 10.35 4.37 5.20
N LEU A 57 9.26 5.13 5.32
CA LEU A 57 9.29 6.52 5.76
C LEU A 57 8.91 6.68 7.23
N LYS A 58 7.96 5.87 7.72
CA LYS A 58 7.46 5.94 9.09
C LYS A 58 6.96 4.58 9.54
N LEU A 59 7.46 4.10 10.67
CA LEU A 59 6.98 2.89 11.35
C LEU A 59 6.04 3.24 12.50
N ASN A 60 5.18 2.28 12.87
CA ASN A 60 4.28 2.35 14.01
C ASN A 60 3.40 3.61 13.98
N ILE A 61 2.76 3.88 12.83
CA ILE A 61 1.76 4.94 12.74
C ILE A 61 0.57 4.59 13.65
N PRO A 62 -0.08 5.57 14.28
CA PRO A 62 -1.22 5.29 15.14
C PRO A 62 -2.39 4.75 14.31
N GLU A 63 -3.13 3.81 14.90
CA GLU A 63 -4.38 3.27 14.37
C GLU A 63 -5.48 4.34 14.41
N SER A 64 -5.45 5.27 13.46
CA SER A 64 -6.43 6.35 13.33
C SER A 64 -7.68 5.87 12.58
N ALA A 65 -8.78 6.61 12.66
CA ALA A 65 -9.99 6.30 11.89
C ALA A 65 -9.74 6.25 10.38
N ASN A 66 -8.76 7.03 9.88
CA ASN A 66 -8.37 6.99 8.48
C ASN A 66 -7.56 5.73 8.15
N VAL A 67 -6.66 5.29 9.04
CA VAL A 67 -5.92 4.02 8.88
C VAL A 67 -6.89 2.85 8.85
N ILE A 68 -7.82 2.75 9.82
CA ILE A 68 -8.84 1.69 9.87
C ILE A 68 -9.66 1.67 8.58
N LYS A 69 -10.10 2.84 8.10
CA LYS A 69 -10.88 2.93 6.85
C LYS A 69 -10.10 2.44 5.63
N TYR A 70 -8.81 2.78 5.55
CA TYR A 70 -7.97 2.35 4.44
C TYR A 70 -7.61 0.86 4.54
N GLU A 71 -7.36 0.36 5.74
CA GLU A 71 -7.16 -1.06 6.02
C GLU A 71 -8.37 -1.90 5.61
N ASP A 72 -9.58 -1.47 5.97
CA ASP A 72 -10.83 -2.11 5.53
C ASP A 72 -10.89 -2.17 4.00
N TYR A 73 -10.53 -1.08 3.31
CA TYR A 73 -10.48 -1.07 1.85
C TYR A 73 -9.46 -2.07 1.30
N ILE A 74 -8.23 -2.08 1.81
CA ILE A 74 -7.21 -3.03 1.36
C ILE A 74 -7.69 -4.46 1.57
N ASN A 75 -8.19 -4.79 2.75
CA ASN A 75 -8.67 -6.13 3.09
C ASN A 75 -9.86 -6.58 2.22
N HIS A 76 -10.71 -5.68 1.74
CA HIS A 76 -11.82 -6.07 0.87
C HIS A 76 -11.47 -6.15 -0.61
N HIS A 77 -10.33 -5.62 -1.05
CA HIS A 77 -10.06 -5.44 -2.48
C HIS A 77 -8.73 -6.03 -2.96
N PHE A 78 -7.78 -6.28 -2.06
CA PHE A 78 -6.44 -6.73 -2.42
C PHE A 78 -5.98 -7.86 -1.52
N LEU A 79 -5.22 -8.78 -2.10
CA LEU A 79 -4.49 -9.79 -1.34
C LEU A 79 -3.02 -9.40 -1.28
N MET A 80 -2.39 -9.68 -0.14
CA MET A 80 -0.94 -9.58 -0.03
C MET A 80 -0.29 -10.52 -1.05
N GLN A 81 0.55 -9.99 -1.93
CA GLN A 81 1.18 -10.81 -2.96
C GLN A 81 2.05 -11.92 -2.33
N GLY A 82 2.09 -13.09 -2.98
CA GLY A 82 2.94 -14.22 -2.59
C GLY A 82 4.40 -14.05 -3.04
N TRP A 83 5.24 -15.02 -2.67
CA TRP A 83 6.63 -15.10 -3.13
C TRP A 83 6.77 -15.62 -4.58
N ASP A 84 5.68 -16.14 -5.13
CA ASP A 84 5.52 -16.60 -6.51
C ASP A 84 5.09 -15.47 -7.47
N MET A 85 5.10 -14.21 -7.01
CA MET A 85 4.80 -13.03 -7.85
C MET A 85 5.62 -13.00 -9.15
N ASP A 86 4.94 -12.69 -10.26
CA ASP A 86 5.53 -12.48 -11.59
C ASP A 86 5.42 -11.01 -12.07
N HIS A 87 4.73 -10.18 -11.28
CA HIS A 87 4.65 -8.73 -11.41
C HIS A 87 4.40 -8.09 -10.04
N TRP A 88 4.61 -6.78 -9.94
CA TRP A 88 4.19 -5.99 -8.78
C TRP A 88 2.76 -5.49 -8.98
N GLU A 89 1.88 -5.79 -8.03
CA GLU A 89 0.50 -5.32 -8.02
C GLU A 89 0.41 -4.07 -7.13
N GLU A 90 0.17 -2.91 -7.74
CA GLU A 90 -0.09 -1.70 -6.98
C GLU A 90 -1.54 -1.68 -6.49
N TRP A 91 -1.74 -1.33 -5.21
CA TRP A 91 -3.08 -1.14 -4.66
C TRP A 91 -3.73 0.11 -5.26
N ILE A 92 -4.55 -0.11 -6.29
CA ILE A 92 -5.27 0.93 -7.01
C ILE A 92 -6.34 1.54 -6.10
N LYS A 93 -6.22 2.85 -5.86
CA LYS A 93 -7.13 3.60 -4.97
C LYS A 93 -8.22 4.30 -5.77
N THR A 94 -9.43 4.30 -5.24
CA THR A 94 -10.46 5.26 -5.67
C THR A 94 -10.04 6.69 -5.29
N PRO A 95 -10.61 7.75 -5.89
CA PRO A 95 -10.35 9.13 -5.47
C PRO A 95 -10.66 9.37 -3.98
N GLU A 96 -11.64 8.67 -3.43
CA GLU A 96 -11.97 8.73 -2.01
C GLU A 96 -10.85 8.09 -1.16
N MET A 97 -10.38 6.89 -1.52
CA MET A 97 -9.31 6.23 -0.77
C MET A 97 -7.98 6.96 -0.90
N GLN A 98 -7.71 7.59 -2.04
CA GLN A 98 -6.55 8.48 -2.17
C GLN A 98 -6.64 9.66 -1.19
N ALA A 99 -7.81 10.27 -1.02
CA ALA A 99 -7.98 11.36 -0.05
C ALA A 99 -7.80 10.88 1.41
N VAL A 100 -8.16 9.64 1.72
CA VAL A 100 -7.90 9.00 3.02
C VAL A 100 -6.39 8.81 3.23
N VAL A 101 -5.68 8.26 2.24
CA VAL A 101 -4.21 8.11 2.27
C VAL A 101 -3.55 9.47 2.49
N ASP A 102 -3.94 10.50 1.73
CA ASP A 102 -3.40 11.85 1.87
C ASP A 102 -3.64 12.44 3.28
N ALA A 103 -4.75 12.10 3.92
CA ALA A 103 -5.03 12.49 5.30
C ALA A 103 -4.10 11.77 6.29
N ILE A 104 -3.88 10.46 6.13
CA ILE A 104 -2.95 9.66 6.96
C ILE A 104 -1.54 10.23 6.85
N LEU A 105 -1.08 10.56 5.64
CA LEU A 105 0.22 11.17 5.39
C LEU A 105 0.37 12.50 6.15
N ARG A 106 -0.66 13.36 6.08
CA ARG A 106 -0.68 14.65 6.79
C ARG A 106 -0.69 14.50 8.31
N GLU A 107 -1.48 13.58 8.84
CA GLU A 107 -1.54 13.25 10.28
C GLU A 107 -0.16 12.81 10.82
N ASN A 108 0.59 12.07 9.99
CA ASN A 108 1.90 11.52 10.34
C ASN A 108 3.09 12.42 9.95
N GLN A 109 2.83 13.61 9.40
CA GLN A 109 3.85 14.56 8.94
C GLN A 109 4.81 13.96 7.89
N VAL A 110 4.25 13.14 6.99
CA VAL A 110 4.98 12.56 5.85
C VAL A 110 4.46 13.20 4.57
N GLY A 111 5.35 13.77 3.76
CA GLY A 111 5.01 14.51 2.53
C GLY A 111 5.59 15.91 2.51
#